data_AF-A0A3A1X7C3-F1
#
_entry.id   AF-A0A3A1X7C3-F1
#
_cell.length_a   1.000
_cell.length_b   1.000
_cell.length_c   1.000
_cell.angle_alpha   90.00
_cell.angle_beta   90.00
_cell.angle_gamma   90.00
#
_symmetry.space_group_name_H-M   'P 1'
#
loop_
_entity.id
_entity.type
_entity.pdbx_description
1 polymer ?
#
loop_
_entity_poly.entity_id
_entity_poly.type
_entity_poly.pdbx_seq_one_letter_code
_entity_poly.pdbx_strand_id
1 'polypeptide(L)'
;MKKLILDLDTGVDDTLAISYALGSPEMELIGITGTYGNVLMEQGVRNALAITDLLGHPEVKVYKGLPHASKKDSFEVLPISAFIHGDNGIGDVEIPDSARKAEDESAVDFIIDSVKKYGKDLVYVPTGPMTNIAAALKKAPEIKDEIGKIVLMGGALTIHGNVNAWT
;
A
#
# COMPACT_ATOMS: atom_id res chain seq x y z
N MET A 1 -14.24 16.68 -2.05
CA MET A 1 -12.87 16.12 -2.08
C MET A 1 -13.02 14.61 -1.96
N LYS A 2 -12.43 13.84 -2.87
CA LYS A 2 -12.54 12.37 -2.84
C LYS A 2 -11.56 11.80 -1.81
N LYS A 3 -11.81 10.58 -1.34
CA LYS A 3 -10.97 9.93 -0.33
C LYS A 3 -10.07 8.91 -1.01
N LEU A 4 -8.81 8.86 -0.59
CA LEU A 4 -7.79 7.98 -1.16
C LEU A 4 -7.22 7.05 -0.09
N ILE A 5 -7.14 5.76 -0.41
CA ILE A 5 -6.30 4.80 0.29
C ILE A 5 -5.21 4.34 -0.68
N LEU A 6 -3.96 4.37 -0.23
CA LEU A 6 -2.84 3.73 -0.91
C LEU A 6 -2.56 2.37 -0.25
N ASP A 7 -2.35 1.30 -1.03
CA ASP A 7 -1.92 0.00 -0.53
C ASP A 7 -0.53 -0.35 -1.09
N LEU A 8 0.46 -0.30 -0.21
CA LEU A 8 1.87 -0.14 -0.57
C LEU A 8 2.76 -1.18 0.12
N ASP A 9 3.68 -1.77 -0.61
CA ASP A 9 4.86 -2.49 -0.10
C ASP A 9 6.06 -1.54 0.00
N THR A 10 5.83 -0.39 0.65
CA THR A 10 6.56 0.89 0.51
C THR A 10 8.05 0.77 0.15
N GLY A 11 8.28 0.67 -1.15
CA GLY A 11 9.56 0.82 -1.83
C GLY A 11 9.75 2.24 -2.39
N VAL A 12 10.87 2.46 -3.08
CA VAL A 12 11.24 3.74 -3.72
C VAL A 12 10.09 4.40 -4.50
N ASP A 13 9.45 3.71 -5.45
CA ASP A 13 8.36 4.27 -6.27
C ASP A 13 7.07 4.46 -5.47
N ASP A 14 6.78 3.63 -4.47
CA ASP A 14 5.66 3.85 -3.54
C ASP A 14 5.83 5.17 -2.76
N THR A 15 7.05 5.58 -2.40
CA THR A 15 7.26 6.90 -1.77
C THR A 15 6.94 8.07 -2.71
N LEU A 16 7.13 7.86 -4.02
CA LEU A 16 6.73 8.83 -5.05
C LEU A 16 5.20 8.86 -5.18
N ALA A 17 4.53 7.72 -5.07
CA ALA A 17 3.06 7.65 -5.04
C ALA A 17 2.48 8.39 -3.81
N ILE A 18 3.09 8.23 -2.63
CA ILE A 18 2.74 9.00 -1.42
C ILE A 18 2.93 10.50 -1.68
N SER A 19 4.10 10.89 -2.21
CA SER A 19 4.42 12.30 -2.50
C SER A 19 3.44 12.92 -3.49
N TYR A 20 3.09 12.18 -4.55
CA TYR A 20 2.12 12.62 -5.55
C TYR A 20 0.72 12.76 -4.95
N ALA A 21 0.29 11.80 -4.13
CA ALA A 21 -0.99 11.84 -3.45
C ALA A 21 -1.11 13.05 -2.49
N LEU A 22 -0.08 13.29 -1.67
CA LEU A 22 -0.04 14.42 -0.74
C LEU A 22 0.04 15.78 -1.44
N GLY A 23 0.72 15.84 -2.59
CA GLY A 23 0.78 17.04 -3.43
C GLY A 23 -0.49 17.32 -4.22
N SER A 24 -1.44 16.39 -4.29
CA SER A 24 -2.67 16.54 -5.07
C SER A 24 -3.81 17.16 -4.24
N PRO A 25 -4.37 18.32 -4.63
CA PRO A 25 -5.47 18.95 -3.90
C PRO A 25 -6.84 18.30 -4.15
N GLU A 26 -6.93 17.30 -5.03
CA GLU A 26 -8.19 16.68 -5.45
C GLU A 26 -8.63 15.56 -4.50
N MET A 27 -7.66 14.97 -3.80
CA MET A 27 -7.79 13.76 -3.00
C MET A 27 -7.33 14.04 -1.55
N GLU A 28 -8.04 13.46 -0.60
CA GLU A 28 -7.60 13.37 0.79
C GLU A 28 -7.06 11.96 1.02
N LEU A 29 -5.76 11.83 1.28
CA LEU A 29 -5.14 10.57 1.65
C LEU A 29 -5.54 10.20 3.08
N ILE A 30 -6.57 9.38 3.23
CA ILE A 30 -7.13 9.02 4.54
C ILE A 30 -6.32 7.94 5.27
N GLY A 31 -5.51 7.18 4.53
CA GLY A 31 -4.64 6.18 5.10
C GLY A 31 -3.80 5.43 4.08
N ILE A 32 -2.76 4.78 4.58
CA ILE A 32 -1.88 3.88 3.85
C ILE A 32 -2.02 2.48 4.47
N THR A 33 -2.30 1.49 3.65
CA THR A 33 -2.28 0.08 4.04
C THR A 33 -0.95 -0.54 3.62
N GLY A 34 -0.24 -1.16 4.56
CA GLY A 34 1.03 -1.83 4.30
C GLY A 34 0.82 -3.25 3.75
N THR A 35 1.51 -3.60 2.67
CA THR A 35 1.62 -4.97 2.14
C THR A 35 3.10 -5.37 2.00
N TYR A 36 3.38 -6.56 1.48
CA TYR A 36 4.74 -7.10 1.30
C TYR A 36 5.12 -7.10 -0.19
N GLY A 37 6.41 -7.08 -0.52
CA GLY A 37 6.88 -7.20 -1.91
C GLY A 37 8.29 -6.62 -2.08
N ASN A 38 8.39 -5.33 -2.37
CA ASN A 38 9.67 -4.62 -2.45
C ASN A 38 10.46 -4.76 -1.14
N VAL A 39 9.76 -4.71 0.00
CA VAL A 39 10.27 -4.98 1.34
C VAL A 39 9.33 -5.89 2.15
N LEU A 40 9.77 -6.29 3.35
CA LEU A 40 8.89 -6.91 4.34
C LEU A 40 7.75 -5.95 4.73
N MET A 41 6.57 -6.48 5.02
CA MET A 41 5.39 -5.67 5.36
C MET A 41 5.65 -4.68 6.52
N GLU A 42 6.34 -5.13 7.57
CA GLU A 42 6.70 -4.29 8.71
C GLU A 42 7.67 -3.15 8.31
N GLN A 43 8.60 -3.40 7.39
CA GLN A 43 9.50 -2.38 6.86
C GLN A 43 8.73 -1.37 6.00
N GLY A 44 7.78 -1.83 5.18
CA GLY A 44 6.91 -0.96 4.40
C GLY A 44 6.09 -0.02 5.29
N VAL A 45 5.52 -0.55 6.38
CA VAL A 45 4.78 0.25 7.39
C VAL A 45 5.69 1.28 8.06
N ARG A 46 6.90 0.89 8.46
CA ARG A 46 7.91 1.81 9.03
C ARG A 46 8.24 2.94 8.04
N ASN A 47 8.46 2.60 6.78
CA ASN A 47 8.78 3.56 5.72
C ASN A 47 7.60 4.52 5.47
N ALA A 48 6.36 4.02 5.37
CA ALA A 48 5.18 4.85 5.19
C ALA A 48 4.99 5.87 6.33
N LEU A 49 5.19 5.46 7.59
CA LEU A 49 5.15 6.35 8.75
C LEU A 49 6.24 7.43 8.67
N ALA A 50 7.50 7.04 8.44
CA ALA A 50 8.61 7.98 8.39
C ALA A 50 8.49 8.97 7.22
N ILE A 51 8.06 8.50 6.05
CA ILE A 51 7.90 9.34 4.85
C ILE A 51 6.74 10.32 5.03
N THR A 52 5.60 9.90 5.57
CA THR A 52 4.47 10.82 5.81
C THR A 52 4.82 11.90 6.84
N ASP A 53 5.57 11.56 7.89
CA ASP A 53 6.10 12.54 8.84
C ASP A 53 7.09 13.52 8.18
N LEU A 54 8.03 13.01 7.38
CA LEU A 54 9.03 13.82 6.68
C LEU A 54 8.37 14.82 5.71
N LEU A 55 7.29 14.41 5.04
CA LEU A 55 6.54 15.25 4.12
C LEU A 55 5.57 16.22 4.83
N GLY A 56 5.53 16.21 6.16
CA GLY A 56 4.70 17.13 6.95
C GLY A 56 3.23 16.73 7.05
N HIS A 57 2.91 15.45 6.80
CA HIS A 57 1.55 14.91 6.83
C HIS A 57 1.36 13.78 7.85
N PRO A 58 1.64 14.01 9.15
CA PRO A 58 1.54 12.99 10.19
C PRO A 58 0.09 12.54 10.48
N GLU A 59 -0.91 13.22 9.94
CA GLU A 59 -2.32 12.83 10.03
C GLU A 59 -2.66 11.56 9.23
N VAL A 60 -1.83 11.18 8.24
CA VAL A 60 -2.06 10.00 7.41
C VAL A 60 -1.82 8.74 8.20
N LYS A 61 -2.89 8.03 8.55
CA LYS A 61 -2.83 6.78 9.31
C LYS A 61 -2.22 5.64 8.51
N VAL A 62 -1.47 4.76 9.16
CA VAL A 62 -0.85 3.59 8.53
C VAL A 62 -1.37 2.31 9.18
N TYR A 63 -1.81 1.36 8.37
CA TYR A 63 -2.45 0.12 8.82
C TYR A 63 -1.67 -1.10 8.37
N LYS A 64 -1.57 -2.11 9.23
CA LYS A 64 -0.85 -3.35 8.92
C LYS A 64 -1.71 -4.32 8.12
N GLY A 65 -1.22 -4.72 6.94
CA GLY A 65 -1.84 -5.75 6.12
C GLY A 65 -1.29 -7.15 6.36
N LEU A 66 -1.57 -8.04 5.42
CA LEU A 66 -1.15 -9.43 5.47
C LEU A 66 0.34 -9.54 5.09
N PRO A 67 1.16 -10.30 5.83
CA PRO A 67 2.62 -10.32 5.61
C PRO A 67 3.09 -11.33 4.55
N HIS A 68 2.19 -12.13 3.97
CA HIS A 68 2.52 -13.14 2.96
C HIS A 68 1.34 -13.40 2.01
N ALA A 69 1.62 -14.07 0.89
CA ALA A 69 0.61 -14.35 -0.13
C ALA A 69 -0.48 -15.31 0.35
N SER A 70 -1.64 -15.24 -0.29
CA SER A 70 -2.86 -16.02 0.07
C SER A 70 -2.69 -17.54 0.08
N LYS A 71 -1.65 -18.07 -0.58
CA LYS A 71 -1.35 -19.50 -0.69
C LYS A 71 0.09 -19.83 -0.26
N LYS A 72 0.66 -19.01 0.61
CA LYS A 72 2.02 -19.17 1.14
C LYS A 72 1.97 -18.97 2.65
N ASP A 73 2.86 -19.64 3.37
CA ASP A 73 2.95 -19.54 4.83
C ASP A 73 3.93 -18.45 5.28
N SER A 74 4.77 -17.95 4.37
CA SER A 74 5.76 -16.90 4.62
C SER A 74 6.09 -16.11 3.35
N PHE A 75 6.83 -15.02 3.54
CA PHE A 75 7.41 -14.21 2.48
C PHE A 75 8.83 -13.80 2.87
N GLU A 76 9.73 -13.80 1.90
CA GLU A 76 11.08 -13.27 2.01
C GLU A 76 11.32 -12.29 0.86
N VAL A 77 12.03 -11.20 1.14
CA VAL A 77 12.40 -10.22 0.12
C VAL A 77 13.39 -10.88 -0.85
N LEU A 78 13.08 -10.82 -2.15
CA LEU A 78 13.96 -11.37 -3.17
C LEU A 78 15.21 -10.48 -3.32
N PRO A 79 16.41 -11.05 -3.57
CA PRO A 79 17.63 -10.26 -3.76
C PRO A 79 17.52 -9.21 -4.88
N ILE A 80 16.71 -9.48 -5.90
CA ILE A 80 16.46 -8.53 -7.00
C ILE A 80 15.72 -7.29 -6.50
N SER A 81 14.71 -7.45 -5.65
CA SER A 81 13.97 -6.32 -5.07
C SER A 81 14.87 -5.52 -4.13
N ALA A 82 15.66 -6.19 -3.28
CA ALA A 82 16.63 -5.53 -2.41
C ALA A 82 17.68 -4.74 -3.22
N PHE A 83 18.13 -5.26 -4.37
CA PHE A 83 19.03 -4.54 -5.26
C PHE A 83 18.38 -3.27 -5.87
N ILE A 84 17.09 -3.31 -6.21
CA ILE A 84 16.38 -2.18 -6.83
C ILE A 84 16.02 -1.10 -5.79
N HIS A 85 15.52 -1.50 -4.62
CA HIS A 85 14.95 -0.59 -3.63
C HIS A 85 15.86 -0.33 -2.42
N GLY A 86 17.01 -1.00 -2.33
CA GLY A 86 17.89 -0.98 -1.16
C GLY A 86 17.43 -1.93 -0.05
N ASP A 87 18.29 -2.15 0.94
CA ASP A 87 18.01 -3.01 2.09
C ASP A 87 16.87 -2.42 2.95
N ASN A 88 16.78 -1.10 3.03
CA ASN A 88 15.72 -0.41 3.77
C ASN A 88 14.46 -0.12 2.93
N GLY A 89 14.46 -0.41 1.62
CA GLY A 89 13.36 -0.16 0.68
C GLY A 89 13.23 1.27 0.16
N ILE A 90 14.05 2.20 0.63
CA ILE A 90 14.02 3.62 0.25
C ILE A 90 15.37 4.11 -0.30
N GLY A 91 16.09 3.21 -0.99
CA GLY A 91 17.38 3.50 -1.63
C GLY A 91 18.53 3.65 -0.63
N ASP A 92 18.44 3.01 0.54
CA ASP A 92 19.42 3.09 1.64
C ASP A 92 19.65 4.51 2.17
N VAL A 93 18.67 5.39 1.95
CA VAL A 93 18.65 6.73 2.54
C VAL A 93 18.33 6.64 4.03
N GLU A 94 19.15 7.29 4.86
CA GLU A 94 18.86 7.43 6.29
C GLU A 94 17.73 8.45 6.51
N ILE A 95 16.67 8.00 7.19
CA ILE A 95 15.51 8.81 7.59
C ILE A 95 15.15 8.47 9.04
N PRO A 96 14.85 9.46 9.89
CA PRO A 96 14.45 9.21 11.27
C PRO A 96 13.14 8.41 11.32
N ASP A 97 13.05 7.49 12.27
CA ASP A 97 11.82 6.77 12.58
C ASP A 97 10.74 7.74 13.06
N SER A 98 9.51 7.53 12.60
CA SER A 98 8.34 8.21 13.14
C SER A 98 8.15 7.85 14.61
N ALA A 99 7.76 8.83 15.43
CA ALA A 99 7.34 8.58 16.80
C ALA A 99 5.94 7.93 16.88
N ARG A 100 5.18 7.94 15.77
CA ARG A 100 3.87 7.29 15.65
C ARG A 100 4.04 5.79 15.45
N LYS A 101 2.93 5.08 15.55
CA LYS A 101 2.83 3.65 15.28
C LYS A 101 1.72 3.41 14.27
N ALA A 102 1.74 2.23 13.65
CA ALA A 102 0.59 1.75 12.89
C ALA A 102 -0.63 1.67 13.81
N GLU A 103 -1.81 1.88 13.22
CA GLU A 103 -3.08 1.72 13.92
C GLU A 103 -3.30 0.25 14.33
N ASP A 104 -4.07 0.05 15.41
CA ASP A 104 -4.36 -1.30 15.93
C ASP A 104 -5.29 -2.11 15.01
N GLU A 105 -6.10 -1.42 14.21
CA GLU A 105 -6.99 -2.02 13.21
C GLU A 105 -6.19 -2.64 12.05
N SER A 106 -6.64 -3.80 11.56
CA SER A 106 -6.02 -4.42 10.38
C SER A 106 -6.32 -3.62 9.12
N ALA A 107 -5.39 -3.60 8.16
CA ALA A 107 -5.62 -2.97 6.85
C ALA A 107 -6.87 -3.53 6.14
N VAL A 108 -7.15 -4.83 6.31
CA VAL A 108 -8.32 -5.49 5.72
C VAL A 108 -9.62 -4.88 6.28
N ASP A 109 -9.69 -4.69 7.59
CA ASP A 109 -10.86 -4.09 8.25
C ASP A 109 -10.98 -2.61 7.93
N PHE A 110 -9.87 -1.87 7.95
CA PHE A 110 -9.84 -0.47 7.54
C PHE A 110 -10.36 -0.26 6.11
N ILE A 111 -10.00 -1.14 5.16
CA ILE A 111 -10.54 -1.09 3.79
C ILE A 111 -12.06 -1.29 3.81
N ILE A 112 -12.56 -2.30 4.52
CA ILE A 112 -14.00 -2.61 4.60
C ILE A 112 -14.77 -1.43 5.20
N ASP A 113 -14.28 -0.90 6.32
CA ASP A 113 -14.94 0.18 7.06
C ASP A 113 -14.88 1.50 6.29
N SER A 114 -13.78 1.76 5.58
CA SER A 114 -13.66 2.92 4.69
C SER A 114 -14.60 2.81 3.49
N VAL A 115 -14.77 1.62 2.91
CA VAL A 115 -15.75 1.41 1.82
C VAL A 115 -17.16 1.72 2.31
N LYS A 116 -17.56 1.21 3.48
CA LYS A 116 -18.88 1.49 4.06
C LYS A 116 -19.09 2.97 4.37
N LYS A 117 -18.05 3.64 4.85
CA LYS A 117 -18.11 5.04 5.29
C LYS A 117 -18.12 6.03 4.13
N TYR A 118 -17.31 5.79 3.09
CA TYR A 118 -17.08 6.74 2.00
C TYR A 118 -17.69 6.28 0.66
N GLY A 119 -18.05 5.01 0.53
CA GLY A 119 -18.75 4.44 -0.63
C GLY A 119 -18.12 4.84 -1.96
N LYS A 120 -18.92 5.52 -2.79
CA LYS A 120 -18.52 5.93 -4.14
C LYS A 120 -17.50 7.08 -4.19
N ASP A 121 -17.26 7.75 -3.07
CA ASP A 121 -16.21 8.76 -2.96
C ASP A 121 -14.83 8.17 -2.61
N LEU A 122 -14.78 6.87 -2.26
CA LEU A 122 -13.52 6.17 -2.01
C LEU A 122 -12.84 5.72 -3.29
N VAL A 123 -11.55 6.02 -3.38
CA VAL A 123 -10.62 5.53 -4.39
C VAL A 123 -9.55 4.71 -3.69
N TYR A 124 -9.43 3.44 -4.05
CA TYR A 124 -8.41 2.54 -3.52
C TYR A 124 -7.34 2.29 -4.58
N VAL A 125 -6.07 2.56 -4.26
CA VAL A 125 -4.95 2.52 -5.21
C VAL A 125 -3.88 1.57 -4.66
N PRO A 126 -3.93 0.28 -5.02
CA PRO A 126 -2.89 -0.67 -4.70
C PRO A 126 -1.76 -0.59 -5.73
N THR A 127 -0.53 -0.41 -5.25
CA THR A 127 0.69 -0.49 -6.06
C THR A 127 1.58 -1.68 -5.68
N GLY A 128 1.30 -2.33 -4.55
CA GLY A 128 1.87 -3.63 -4.18
C GLY A 128 0.98 -4.83 -4.53
N PRO A 129 1.29 -6.03 -4.01
CA PRO A 129 0.47 -7.22 -4.20
C PRO A 129 -0.97 -7.06 -3.68
N MET A 130 -1.93 -7.56 -4.46
CA MET A 130 -3.38 -7.43 -4.22
C MET A 130 -3.92 -8.20 -3.00
N THR A 131 -3.06 -8.67 -2.10
CA THR A 131 -3.39 -9.59 -1.01
C THR A 131 -4.40 -8.99 -0.02
N ASN A 132 -4.23 -7.71 0.34
CA ASN A 132 -5.12 -7.01 1.27
C ASN A 132 -6.54 -6.84 0.68
N ILE A 133 -6.67 -6.31 -0.55
CA ILE A 133 -7.98 -6.15 -1.18
C ILE A 133 -8.65 -7.47 -1.52
N ALA A 134 -7.88 -8.51 -1.85
CA ALA A 134 -8.43 -9.85 -2.05
C ALA A 134 -9.03 -10.41 -0.75
N ALA A 135 -8.37 -10.23 0.38
CA ALA A 135 -8.88 -10.61 1.69
C ALA A 135 -10.11 -9.77 2.08
N ALA A 136 -10.11 -8.47 1.82
CA ALA A 136 -11.26 -7.60 2.05
C ALA A 136 -12.48 -8.02 1.22
N LEU A 137 -12.32 -8.25 -0.09
CA LEU A 137 -13.37 -8.77 -0.97
C LEU A 137 -13.86 -10.17 -0.57
N LYS A 138 -12.99 -10.99 0.03
CA LYS A 138 -13.36 -12.31 0.55
C LYS A 138 -14.23 -12.19 1.81
N LYS A 139 -13.89 -11.25 2.69
CA LYS A 139 -14.58 -11.01 3.96
C LYS A 139 -15.89 -10.23 3.79
N ALA A 140 -15.91 -9.25 2.89
CA ALA A 140 -17.03 -8.36 2.57
C ALA A 140 -17.21 -8.23 1.04
N PRO A 141 -17.88 -9.19 0.39
CA PRO A 141 -18.07 -9.18 -1.07
C PRO A 141 -18.85 -7.98 -1.61
N GLU A 142 -19.64 -7.30 -0.76
CA GLU A 142 -20.40 -6.08 -1.08
C GLU A 142 -19.51 -4.92 -1.53
N ILE A 143 -18.22 -4.93 -1.18
CA ILE A 143 -17.23 -3.93 -1.65
C ILE A 143 -17.29 -3.73 -3.16
N LYS A 144 -17.56 -4.82 -3.92
CA LYS A 144 -17.63 -4.78 -5.40
C LYS A 144 -18.63 -3.74 -5.91
N ASP A 145 -19.74 -3.59 -5.21
CA ASP A 145 -20.83 -2.72 -5.59
C ASP A 145 -20.77 -1.38 -4.85
N GLU A 146 -20.13 -1.32 -3.69
CA GLU A 146 -20.09 -0.13 -2.82
C GLU A 146 -18.93 0.82 -3.13
N ILE A 147 -17.74 0.29 -3.42
CA ILE A 147 -16.54 1.12 -3.63
C ILE A 147 -16.67 2.00 -4.87
N GLY A 148 -16.10 3.21 -4.82
CA GLY A 148 -16.05 4.12 -5.97
C GLY A 148 -15.24 3.56 -7.13
N LYS A 149 -13.94 3.33 -6.90
CA LYS A 149 -13.06 2.70 -7.89
C LYS A 149 -11.82 2.08 -7.24
N ILE A 150 -11.26 1.10 -7.93
CA ILE A 150 -9.91 0.58 -7.71
C ILE A 150 -9.04 0.96 -8.91
N VAL A 151 -7.86 1.53 -8.68
CA VAL A 151 -6.91 1.87 -9.74
C VAL A 151 -5.56 1.27 -9.36
N LEU A 152 -5.22 0.12 -9.94
CA LEU A 152 -4.01 -0.62 -9.57
C LEU A 152 -2.83 -0.29 -10.49
N MET A 153 -1.61 -0.41 -9.93
CA MET A 153 -0.39 -0.62 -10.71
C MET A 153 -0.08 -2.11 -10.71
N GLY A 154 0.05 -2.71 -11.89
CA GLY A 154 0.43 -4.11 -12.02
C GLY A 154 -0.04 -4.78 -13.31
N GLY A 155 0.58 -5.93 -13.59
CA GLY A 155 0.32 -6.73 -14.78
C GLY A 155 0.94 -6.16 -16.07
N ALA A 156 0.91 -6.97 -17.12
CA ALA A 156 1.34 -6.59 -18.47
C ALA A 156 0.37 -7.24 -19.47
N LEU A 157 -0.41 -6.43 -20.19
CA LEU A 157 -1.46 -6.94 -21.08
C LEU A 157 -0.93 -7.24 -22.50
N THR A 158 -0.21 -6.29 -23.08
CA THR A 158 0.23 -6.35 -24.49
C THR A 158 1.75 -6.30 -24.65
N ILE A 159 2.49 -6.60 -23.58
CA ILE A 159 3.96 -6.58 -23.53
C ILE A 159 4.46 -7.65 -22.53
N HIS A 160 5.76 -7.93 -22.53
CA HIS A 160 6.37 -8.85 -21.58
C HIS A 160 6.29 -8.33 -20.13
N GLY A 161 6.20 -9.27 -19.19
CA GLY A 161 6.37 -8.98 -17.77
C GLY A 161 7.83 -8.67 -17.41
N ASN A 162 8.02 -8.20 -16.17
CA ASN A 162 9.34 -7.88 -15.61
C ASN A 162 9.90 -9.00 -14.70
N VAL A 163 9.06 -9.90 -14.18
CA VAL A 163 9.49 -11.09 -13.43
C VAL A 163 9.80 -12.26 -14.36
N ASN A 164 8.96 -12.48 -15.36
CA ASN A 164 9.15 -13.44 -16.44
C ASN A 164 8.48 -12.93 -17.73
N ALA A 165 8.78 -13.57 -18.86
CA ALA A 165 8.29 -13.10 -20.17
C ALA A 165 6.80 -13.40 -20.42
N TRP A 166 6.23 -14.41 -19.74
CA TRP A 166 4.86 -14.94 -19.97
C TRP A 166 4.28 -15.58 -18.69
N THR A 167 2.97 -15.46 -18.49
CA THR A 167 2.17 -16.18 -17.47
C THR A 167 1.11 -17.05 -18.13
#